data_AF-A0A520VRM6-F1
#
_entry.id   AF-A0A520VRM6-F1
#
_cell.length_a   1.000
_cell.length_b   1.000
_cell.length_c   1.000
_cell.angle_alpha   90.00
_cell.angle_beta   90.00
_cell.angle_gamma   90.00
#
_symmetry.space_group_name_H-M   'P 1'
#
loop_
_entity.id
_entity.type
_entity.pdbx_description
1 polymer ?
#
loop_
_entity_poly.entity_id
_entity_poly.type
_entity_poly.pdbx_seq_one_letter_code
_entity_poly.pdbx_strand_id
1 'polypeptide(L)'
;MLSFQSAIFATLSWSVTPIVGMDNGWPIRCGIHYYDNKNNVLFKLEKFVREKRILTSMTLEVPGQHISSASLKTRTINTETIFQNPAEEKETFYVEKNLEKSDQGGLLMFEIANFGGELIYKINETQVRLKLPSRLSRNVTGAYLNCAGDLIRPDNEISFDESTAK
;
A
#
# COMPACT_ATOMS: atom_id res chain seq x y z
N MET A 1 -22.93 -15.13 16.71
CA MET A 1 -22.06 -14.42 15.76
C MET A 1 -21.08 -15.43 15.18
N LEU A 2 -21.27 -15.82 13.93
CA LEU A 2 -20.35 -16.72 13.23
C LEU A 2 -19.22 -15.87 12.65
N SER A 3 -18.05 -15.92 13.31
CA SER A 3 -16.80 -15.38 12.78
C SER A 3 -16.32 -16.30 11.67
N PHE A 4 -16.45 -15.86 10.43
CA PHE A 4 -15.79 -16.51 9.31
C PHE A 4 -14.35 -15.99 9.24
N GLN A 5 -13.44 -16.63 9.99
CA GLN A 5 -12.02 -16.56 9.67
C GLN A 5 -11.78 -17.49 8.47
N SER A 6 -11.88 -16.93 7.26
CA SER A 6 -11.35 -17.57 6.07
C SER A 6 -9.82 -17.52 6.15
N ALA A 7 -9.23 -18.53 6.77
CA ALA A 7 -7.80 -18.81 6.70
C ALA A 7 -7.46 -19.25 5.26
N ILE A 8 -7.14 -18.28 4.41
CA ILE A 8 -6.56 -18.54 3.10
C ILE A 8 -5.13 -19.00 3.35
N PHE A 9 -4.91 -20.32 3.33
CA PHE A 9 -3.57 -20.91 3.25
C PHE A 9 -2.94 -20.49 1.92
N ALA A 10 -2.20 -19.40 1.95
CA ALA A 10 -1.08 -19.21 1.06
C ALA A 10 0.19 -19.36 1.90
N THR A 11 1.22 -19.97 1.33
CA THR A 11 2.61 -20.04 1.83
C THR A 11 3.27 -18.66 1.89
N LEU A 12 2.53 -17.64 2.30
CA LEU A 12 2.90 -16.24 2.36
C LEU A 12 2.84 -15.86 3.83
N SER A 13 3.97 -15.45 4.40
CA SER A 13 4.08 -15.03 5.79
C SER A 13 3.30 -13.77 6.14
N TRP A 14 2.57 -13.21 5.17
CA TRP A 14 1.85 -11.96 5.24
C TRP A 14 0.38 -12.15 5.67
N SER A 15 0.00 -11.49 6.76
CA SER A 15 -1.37 -11.10 7.05
C SER A 15 -1.67 -9.76 6.35
N VAL A 16 -2.80 -9.65 5.64
CA VAL A 16 -3.15 -8.45 4.88
C VAL A 16 -4.53 -7.96 5.28
N THR A 17 -4.62 -6.69 5.71
CA THR A 17 -5.85 -6.06 6.20
C THR A 17 -6.11 -4.75 5.48
N PRO A 18 -7.32 -4.47 4.97
CA PRO A 18 -7.65 -3.17 4.41
C PRO A 18 -7.77 -2.11 5.52
N ILE A 19 -7.44 -0.87 5.20
CA ILE A 19 -7.65 0.29 6.06
C ILE A 19 -8.73 1.15 5.40
N VAL A 20 -9.79 1.48 6.14
CA VAL A 20 -10.87 2.37 5.69
C VAL A 20 -11.25 3.26 6.87
N GLY A 21 -11.11 4.58 6.70
CA GLY A 21 -11.54 5.60 7.64
C GLY A 21 -12.58 6.50 6.98
N MET A 22 -13.70 6.71 7.65
CA MET A 22 -14.85 7.48 7.15
C MET A 22 -15.07 8.73 8.01
N ASP A 23 -15.49 9.82 7.38
CA ASP A 23 -16.02 11.02 8.03
C ASP A 23 -17.27 11.49 7.28
N ASN A 24 -18.37 11.71 8.01
CA ASN A 24 -19.66 12.11 7.45
C ASN A 24 -20.13 11.27 6.25
N GLY A 25 -19.86 9.97 6.26
CA GLY A 25 -20.22 9.04 5.17
C GLY A 25 -19.28 9.05 3.96
N TRP A 26 -18.23 9.89 3.99
CA TRP A 26 -17.19 9.95 2.95
C TRP A 26 -15.90 9.29 3.43
N PRO A 27 -15.20 8.53 2.59
CA PRO A 27 -13.89 8.03 2.96
C PRO A 27 -12.89 9.18 3.08
N ILE A 28 -12.13 9.21 4.17
CA ILE A 28 -11.05 10.16 4.44
C ILE A 28 -9.68 9.49 4.54
N ARG A 29 -9.65 8.16 4.62
CA ARG A 29 -8.43 7.35 4.64
C ARG A 29 -8.71 5.98 4.03
N CYS A 30 -7.89 5.55 3.07
CA CYS A 30 -7.88 4.17 2.55
C CYS A 30 -6.47 3.63 2.58
N GLY A 31 -6.30 2.31 2.68
CA GLY A 31 -4.98 1.72 2.58
C GLY A 31 -4.96 0.22 2.67
N ILE A 32 -3.75 -0.33 2.60
CA ILE A 32 -3.50 -1.76 2.79
C ILE A 32 -2.38 -1.89 3.82
N HIS A 33 -2.66 -2.69 4.84
CA HIS A 33 -1.72 -3.07 5.89
C HIS A 33 -1.25 -4.50 5.67
N TYR A 34 0.04 -4.69 5.56
CA TYR A 34 0.72 -5.97 5.48
C TYR A 34 1.51 -6.22 6.76
N TYR A 35 1.38 -7.41 7.32
CA TYR A 35 2.18 -7.87 8.45
C TYR A 35 2.83 -9.21 8.17
N ASP A 36 4.16 -9.25 8.10
CA ASP A 36 4.94 -10.47 7.94
C ASP A 36 5.19 -11.10 9.31
N ASN A 37 4.42 -12.13 9.66
CA ASN A 37 4.55 -12.86 10.91
C ASN A 37 5.94 -13.49 11.10
N LYS A 38 6.61 -13.87 9.99
CA LYS A 38 7.89 -14.59 10.04
C LYS A 38 9.04 -13.64 10.34
N ASN A 39 9.06 -12.48 9.68
CA ASN A 39 10.13 -11.50 9.80
C ASN A 39 9.79 -10.34 10.74
N ASN A 40 8.59 -10.35 11.33
CA ASN A 40 8.04 -9.29 12.17
C ASN A 40 8.10 -7.90 11.48
N VAL A 41 7.69 -7.84 10.22
CA VAL A 41 7.72 -6.62 9.40
C VAL A 41 6.31 -6.09 9.21
N LEU A 42 6.10 -4.81 9.50
CA LEU A 42 4.83 -4.12 9.27
C LEU A 42 5.01 -3.14 8.11
N PHE A 43 4.17 -3.26 7.08
CA PHE A 43 4.20 -2.37 5.93
C PHE A 43 2.79 -1.81 5.67
N LYS A 44 2.66 -0.49 5.54
CA LYS A 44 1.39 0.18 5.25
C LYS A 44 1.57 1.10 4.05
N LEU A 45 0.60 1.05 3.15
CA LEU A 45 0.43 2.03 2.09
C LEU A 45 -0.97 2.64 2.22
N GLU A 46 -1.03 3.97 2.34
CA GLU A 46 -2.28 4.67 2.66
C GLU A 46 -2.47 5.90 1.77
N LYS A 47 -3.73 6.26 1.53
CA LYS A 47 -4.19 7.51 0.93
C LYS A 47 -5.14 8.18 1.91
N PHE A 48 -4.98 9.47 2.16
CA PHE A 48 -5.88 10.20 3.07
C PHE A 48 -5.98 11.67 2.71
N VAL A 49 -7.05 12.30 3.19
CA VAL A 49 -7.28 13.74 3.02
C VAL A 49 -6.66 14.49 4.20
N ARG A 50 -5.79 15.46 3.88
CA ARG A 50 -5.25 16.42 4.86
C ARG A 50 -5.24 17.80 4.21
N GLU A 51 -5.79 18.80 4.90
CA GLU A 51 -5.80 20.19 4.42
C GLU A 51 -6.34 20.35 2.98
N LYS A 52 -7.42 19.63 2.64
CA LYS A 52 -8.02 19.59 1.29
C LYS A 52 -7.13 19.02 0.18
N ARG A 53 -6.08 18.26 0.52
CA ARG A 53 -5.21 17.54 -0.42
C ARG A 53 -5.30 16.05 -0.17
N ILE A 54 -5.14 15.27 -1.23
CA ILE A 54 -5.01 13.81 -1.13
C ILE A 54 -3.53 13.47 -1.07
N LEU A 55 -3.12 12.81 0.01
CA LEU A 55 -1.73 12.44 0.27
C LEU A 55 -1.62 10.93 0.30
N THR A 56 -0.51 10.41 -0.23
CA THR A 56 -0.14 9.00 -0.14
C THR A 56 1.00 8.85 0.85
N SER A 57 0.86 7.97 1.83
CA SER A 57 1.93 7.61 2.75
C SER A 57 2.39 6.18 2.59
N MET A 58 3.68 5.97 2.81
CA MET A 58 4.30 4.67 2.93
C MET A 58 4.95 4.57 4.30
N THR A 59 4.58 3.54 5.06
CA THR A 59 5.14 3.27 6.40
C THR A 59 5.75 1.88 6.41
N LEU A 60 6.96 1.76 6.93
CA LEU A 60 7.63 0.49 7.18
C LEU A 60 8.20 0.49 8.61
N GLU A 61 7.86 -0.55 9.36
CA GLU A 61 8.35 -0.78 10.71
C GLU A 61 8.96 -2.19 10.80
N VAL A 62 10.17 -2.26 11.35
CA VAL A 62 10.86 -3.52 11.67
C VAL A 62 11.35 -3.38 13.12
N PRO A 63 10.66 -3.95 14.12
CA PRO A 63 10.97 -3.70 15.52
C PRO A 63 12.42 -4.01 15.87
N GLY A 64 13.08 -3.05 16.53
CA GLY A 64 14.48 -3.15 16.94
C GLY A 64 15.50 -3.02 15.80
N GLN A 65 15.07 -2.66 14.59
CA GLN A 65 15.96 -2.42 13.45
C GLN A 65 15.84 -0.98 12.97
N HIS A 66 17.00 -0.41 12.61
CA HIS A 66 17.05 0.91 12.00
C HIS A 66 16.86 0.80 10.49
N ILE A 67 15.89 1.53 9.93
CA ILE A 67 15.59 1.51 8.50
C ILE A 67 16.13 2.79 7.86
N SER A 68 17.20 2.64 7.08
CA SER A 68 17.82 3.80 6.42
C SER A 68 17.18 4.13 5.09
N SER A 69 16.47 3.21 4.43
CA SER A 69 15.62 3.52 3.28
C SER A 69 14.57 2.45 3.02
N ALA A 70 13.48 2.83 2.34
CA ALA A 70 12.50 1.88 1.83
C ALA A 70 11.91 2.35 0.49
N SER A 71 11.65 1.40 -0.40
CA SER A 71 10.95 1.60 -1.66
C SER A 71 10.06 0.41 -1.98
N LEU A 72 9.06 0.68 -2.81
CA LEU A 72 8.12 -0.30 -3.33
C LEU A 72 8.26 -0.34 -4.83
N LYS A 73 8.48 -1.55 -5.36
CA LYS A 73 8.47 -1.82 -6.79
C LYS A 73 7.26 -2.68 -7.13
N THR A 74 6.46 -2.22 -8.08
CA THR A 74 5.27 -2.91 -8.60
C THR A 74 5.50 -3.25 -10.09
N ARG A 75 4.44 -3.56 -10.83
CA ARG A 75 4.54 -3.95 -12.24
C ARG A 75 5.05 -2.80 -13.09
N THR A 76 4.55 -1.58 -12.85
CA THR A 76 4.90 -0.39 -13.63
C THR A 76 5.51 0.73 -12.79
N ILE A 77 5.37 0.71 -11.46
CA ILE A 77 5.85 1.81 -10.60
C ILE A 77 7.06 1.38 -9.77
N ASN A 78 8.07 2.23 -9.71
CA ASN A 78 9.16 2.17 -8.72
C ASN A 78 9.12 3.46 -7.87
N THR A 79 8.91 3.31 -6.56
CA THR A 79 8.79 4.46 -5.67
C THR A 79 10.12 4.97 -5.11
N GLU A 80 11.27 4.39 -5.48
CA GLU A 80 12.59 4.81 -4.98
C GLU A 80 12.87 6.30 -5.21
N THR A 81 12.41 6.85 -6.34
CA THR A 81 12.57 8.28 -6.67
C THR A 81 11.43 9.15 -6.15
N ILE A 82 10.32 8.54 -5.72
CA ILE A 82 9.08 9.22 -5.26
C ILE A 82 9.12 9.40 -3.75
N PHE A 83 9.38 8.30 -3.05
CA PHE A 83 9.44 8.17 -1.60
C PHE A 83 10.90 8.26 -1.15
N GLN A 84 11.49 9.44 -1.35
CA GLN A 84 12.82 9.75 -0.84
C GLN A 84 12.82 9.76 0.68
N ASN A 85 13.95 9.33 1.27
CA ASN A 85 14.15 9.29 2.72
C ASN A 85 13.74 10.60 3.42
N PRO A 86 13.05 10.54 4.56
CA PRO A 86 13.10 11.65 5.50
C PRO A 86 14.56 11.87 5.93
N ALA A 87 14.97 13.13 6.07
CA ALA A 87 16.35 13.52 6.39
C ALA A 87 16.84 13.09 7.78
N GLU A 88 15.99 12.43 8.57
CA GLU A 88 16.27 12.01 9.94
C GLU A 88 15.98 10.52 10.11
N GLU A 89 17.00 9.81 10.61
CA GLU A 89 16.97 8.41 10.98
C GLU A 89 15.90 8.14 12.05
N LYS A 90 14.88 7.35 11.73
CA LYS A 90 13.82 6.95 12.68
C LYS A 90 13.69 5.43 12.73
N GLU A 91 13.26 4.90 13.88
CA GLU A 91 12.93 3.47 14.05
C GLU A 91 11.76 3.03 13.13
N THR A 92 10.97 4.00 12.67
CA THR A 92 9.91 3.81 11.69
C THR A 92 10.25 4.62 10.44
N PHE A 93 10.30 3.96 9.30
CA PHE A 93 10.36 4.65 8.03
C PHE A 93 8.95 5.16 7.70
N TYR A 94 8.80 6.48 7.60
CA TYR A 94 7.55 7.14 7.21
C TYR A 94 7.84 8.22 6.17
N VAL A 95 7.09 8.17 5.08
CA VAL A 95 7.15 9.19 4.02
C VAL A 95 5.76 9.45 3.49
N GLU A 96 5.51 10.72 3.17
CA GLU A 96 4.24 11.21 2.67
C GLU A 96 4.49 12.06 1.43
N LYS A 97 3.72 11.83 0.37
CA LYS A 97 3.80 12.59 -0.89
C LYS A 97 2.42 12.89 -1.41
N ASN A 98 2.27 14.07 -2.01
CA ASN A 98 1.09 14.36 -2.82
C ASN A 98 1.27 13.69 -4.20
N LEU A 99 0.51 12.62 -4.43
CA LEU A 99 0.45 11.92 -5.72
C LEU A 99 -0.91 12.09 -6.41
N GLU A 100 -1.72 13.06 -5.97
CA GLU A 100 -3.09 13.30 -6.43
C GLU A 100 -3.20 13.47 -7.96
N LYS A 101 -2.19 14.10 -8.56
CA LYS A 101 -2.10 14.35 -10.01
C LYS A 101 -1.12 13.43 -10.74
N SER A 102 -0.62 12.39 -10.07
CA SER A 102 0.36 11.46 -10.66
C SER A 102 -0.34 10.19 -11.10
N ASP A 103 -0.16 9.81 -12.36
CA ASP A 103 -0.60 8.51 -12.89
C ASP A 103 -0.05 7.33 -12.05
N GLN A 104 1.15 7.51 -11.49
CA GLN A 104 1.79 6.54 -10.60
C GLN A 104 1.08 6.44 -9.24
N GLY A 105 0.55 7.56 -8.73
CA GLY A 105 -0.21 7.60 -7.49
C GLY A 105 -1.51 6.82 -7.58
N GLY A 106 -2.20 6.92 -8.70
CA GLY A 106 -3.41 6.14 -9.00
C GLY A 106 -3.11 4.65 -9.06
N LEU A 107 -2.14 4.25 -9.88
CA LEU A 107 -1.92 2.83 -10.15
C LEU A 107 -1.25 2.06 -9.00
N LEU A 108 -0.53 2.73 -8.09
CA LEU A 108 0.31 2.05 -7.08
C LEU A 108 -0.46 1.05 -6.23
N MET A 109 -1.59 1.48 -5.68
CA MET A 109 -2.40 0.64 -4.79
C MET A 109 -3.18 -0.44 -5.55
N PHE A 110 -3.64 -0.14 -6.77
CA PHE A 110 -4.24 -1.12 -7.67
C PHE A 110 -3.24 -2.23 -8.00
N GLU A 111 -1.99 -1.87 -8.34
CA GLU A 111 -0.97 -2.83 -8.73
C GLU A 111 -0.56 -3.73 -7.58
N ILE A 112 -0.38 -3.20 -6.36
CA ILE A 112 -0.09 -4.07 -5.21
C ILE A 112 -1.23 -5.04 -4.92
N ALA A 113 -2.48 -4.61 -5.04
CA ALA A 113 -3.62 -5.47 -4.70
C ALA A 113 -3.77 -6.62 -5.70
N ASN A 114 -3.53 -6.35 -6.99
CA ASN A 114 -3.74 -7.33 -8.06
C ASN A 114 -2.47 -8.14 -8.37
N PHE A 115 -1.31 -7.49 -8.41
CA PHE A 115 -0.05 -8.07 -8.88
C PHE A 115 0.99 -8.23 -7.76
N GLY A 116 0.74 -7.69 -6.56
CA GLY A 116 1.72 -7.65 -5.49
C GLY A 116 2.83 -6.66 -5.78
N GLY A 117 4.00 -6.90 -5.21
CA GLY A 117 5.17 -6.04 -5.40
C GLY A 117 6.39 -6.58 -4.68
N GLU A 118 7.49 -5.84 -4.79
CA GLU A 118 8.71 -6.06 -4.03
C GLU A 118 8.93 -4.85 -3.13
N LEU A 119 8.84 -5.09 -1.82
CA LEU A 119 9.26 -4.14 -0.80
C LEU A 119 10.78 -4.28 -0.62
N ILE A 120 11.50 -3.20 -0.88
CA ILE A 120 12.96 -3.14 -0.83
C ILE A 120 13.32 -2.13 0.25
N TYR A 121 14.13 -2.52 1.23
CA TYR A 121 14.54 -1.61 2.30
C TYR A 121 15.95 -1.91 2.78
N LYS A 122 16.58 -0.95 3.45
CA LYS A 122 17.92 -1.10 4.03
C LYS A 122 17.86 -1.07 5.55
N ILE A 123 18.45 -2.08 6.18
CA ILE A 123 18.71 -2.14 7.62
C ILE A 123 20.20 -2.30 7.86
N ASN A 124 20.82 -1.47 8.70
CA ASN A 124 22.25 -1.55 9.03
C ASN A 124 23.14 -1.77 7.78
N GLU A 125 22.94 -0.96 6.73
CA GLU A 125 23.61 -1.06 5.41
C GLU A 125 23.33 -2.33 4.58
N THR A 126 22.50 -3.25 5.07
CA THR A 126 22.07 -4.46 4.36
C THR A 126 20.74 -4.24 3.66
N GLN A 127 20.69 -4.50 2.35
CA GLN A 127 19.46 -4.43 1.58
C GLN A 127 18.64 -5.72 1.72
N VAL A 128 17.39 -5.58 2.15
CA VAL A 128 16.39 -6.64 2.26
C VAL A 128 15.35 -6.47 1.17
N ARG A 129 14.88 -7.59 0.62
CA ARG A 129 13.82 -7.64 -0.40
C ARG A 129 12.75 -8.62 0.04
N LEU A 130 11.51 -8.15 0.14
CA LEU A 130 10.36 -8.98 0.47
C LEU A 130 9.32 -8.90 -0.64
N LYS A 131 8.83 -10.07 -1.07
CA LYS A 131 7.72 -10.14 -2.02
C LYS A 131 6.41 -9.98 -1.28
N LEU A 132 5.62 -9.00 -1.69
CA LEU A 132 4.24 -8.81 -1.23
C LEU A 132 3.33 -9.82 -1.95
N PRO A 133 2.29 -10.33 -1.26
CA PRO A 133 1.33 -11.24 -1.87
C PRO A 133 0.58 -10.56 -3.02
N SER A 134 0.36 -11.30 -4.11
CA SER A 134 -0.46 -10.87 -5.24
C SER A 134 -1.86 -11.46 -5.14
N ARG A 135 -2.80 -10.95 -5.96
CA ARG A 135 -4.19 -11.42 -6.01
C ARG A 135 -4.84 -11.45 -4.62
N LEU A 136 -4.77 -10.32 -3.92
CA LEU A 136 -5.42 -10.17 -2.61
C LEU A 136 -6.90 -10.54 -2.71
N SER A 137 -7.44 -11.06 -1.62
CA SER A 137 -8.84 -11.50 -1.59
C SER A 137 -9.79 -10.37 -1.99
N ARG A 138 -10.93 -10.72 -2.61
CA ARG A 138 -11.94 -9.74 -3.01
C ARG A 138 -12.42 -8.85 -1.86
N ASN A 139 -12.38 -9.32 -0.63
CA ASN A 139 -12.76 -8.52 0.53
C ASN A 139 -11.74 -7.40 0.80
N VAL A 140 -10.44 -7.72 0.73
CA VAL A 140 -9.36 -6.74 0.90
C VAL A 140 -9.35 -5.76 -0.26
N THR A 141 -9.35 -6.30 -1.48
CA THR A 141 -9.29 -5.51 -2.71
C THR A 141 -10.56 -4.67 -2.90
N GLY A 142 -11.75 -5.20 -2.59
CA GLY A 142 -13.02 -4.49 -2.72
C GLY A 142 -13.20 -3.38 -1.67
N ALA A 143 -12.83 -3.64 -0.41
CA ALA A 143 -12.86 -2.60 0.63
C ALA A 143 -11.90 -1.45 0.28
N TYR A 144 -10.71 -1.80 -0.23
CA TYR A 144 -9.77 -0.82 -0.75
C TYR A 144 -10.34 -0.09 -1.98
N LEU A 145 -10.68 -0.77 -3.08
CA LEU A 145 -11.10 -0.17 -4.35
C LEU A 145 -12.34 0.72 -4.23
N ASN A 146 -13.32 0.35 -3.39
CA ASN A 146 -14.50 1.17 -3.17
C ASN A 146 -14.16 2.45 -2.38
N CYS A 147 -13.33 2.33 -1.34
CA CYS A 147 -12.84 3.47 -0.56
C CYS A 147 -11.96 4.38 -1.42
N ALA A 148 -11.09 3.74 -2.20
CA ALA A 148 -10.12 4.32 -3.09
C ALA A 148 -10.82 5.10 -4.20
N GLY A 149 -11.80 4.53 -4.91
CA GLY A 149 -12.54 5.21 -5.99
C GLY A 149 -13.34 6.46 -5.56
N ASP A 150 -13.59 6.63 -4.27
CA ASP A 150 -14.22 7.84 -3.71
C ASP A 150 -13.19 8.87 -3.22
N LEU A 151 -12.01 8.41 -2.77
CA LEU A 151 -10.86 9.26 -2.42
C LEU A 151 -9.91 9.54 -3.59
N ILE A 152 -10.10 8.85 -4.70
CA ILE A 152 -9.29 8.84 -5.91
C ILE A 152 -10.31 8.91 -7.03
N ARG A 153 -10.39 10.03 -7.74
CA ARG A 153 -11.31 10.09 -8.87
C ARG A 153 -10.99 8.94 -9.84
N PRO A 154 -12.00 8.15 -10.26
CA PRO A 154 -11.85 7.04 -11.20
C PRO A 154 -11.13 7.44 -12.50
N ASP A 155 -11.27 8.70 -12.90
CA ASP A 155 -10.63 9.33 -14.06
C ASP A 155 -9.09 9.15 -14.08
N ASN A 156 -8.45 8.94 -12.93
CA ASN A 156 -7.00 8.74 -12.77
C ASN A 156 -6.58 7.29 -12.46
N GLU A 157 -7.53 6.36 -12.23
CA GLU A 157 -7.21 4.95 -11.90
C GLU A 157 -7.81 3.93 -12.88
N ILE A 158 -8.81 4.32 -13.68
CA ILE A 158 -9.54 3.42 -14.57
C ILE A 158 -9.72 4.10 -15.93
N SER A 159 -8.73 3.94 -16.82
CA SER A 159 -9.08 3.64 -18.22
C SER A 159 -9.17 2.12 -18.37
N PHE A 160 -10.21 1.53 -17.78
CA PHE A 160 -10.68 0.26 -18.32
C PHE A 160 -11.33 0.59 -19.65
N ASP A 161 -10.55 0.51 -20.71
CA ASP A 161 -11.10 0.43 -22.05
C ASP A 161 -11.79 -0.94 -22.17
N GLU A 162 -13.11 -0.96 -22.05
CA GLU A 162 -13.96 -2.14 -22.26
C GLU A 162 -13.90 -2.68 -23.72
N SER A 163 -13.02 -2.13 -24.57
CA SER A 163 -12.85 -2.55 -25.96
C SER A 163 -12.12 -3.90 -26.16
N THR A 164 -11.50 -4.49 -25.13
CA THR A 164 -10.76 -5.77 -25.24
C THR A 164 -11.50 -6.99 -24.66
N ALA A 165 -12.77 -6.83 -24.27
CA ALA A 165 -13.63 -7.94 -23.90
C ALA A 165 -14.69 -8.24 -24.98
N LYS A 166 -14.25 -8.55 -26.21
CA LYS A 166 -14.97 -9.37 -27.19
C LYS A 166 -14.00 -10.15 -28.05
#